data_AF-A0A7V3JPX5-F1
#
_entry.id   AF-A0A7V3JPX5-F1
#
_cell.length_a   1.000
_cell.length_b   1.000
_cell.length_c   1.000
_cell.angle_alpha   90.00
_cell.angle_beta   90.00
_cell.angle_gamma   90.00
#
_symmetry.space_group_name_H-M   'P 1'
#
loop_
_entity.id
_entity.type
_entity.pdbx_description
1 polymer ?
#
loop_
_entity_poly.entity_id
_entity_poly.type
_entity_poly.pdbx_seq_one_letter_code
_entity_poly.pdbx_strand_id
1 'polypeptide(L)'
;MHRARLARWVAGSVLLAAIGWLVSIAEAQEGAAAKAPAAGAKGEAAGRRARAGQLPPYYREVVSEEQRQKIYAIQAEYNSQIAELEAKVAQLRKERDAKIEAVLTPEQKKQIEDLRAAAKTKRQPRRQAKGNAPAAAPAPSKPAPATPKP
;
A
#
# COMPACT_ATOMS: atom_id res chain seq x y z
N MET A 1 24.34 3.50 -47.67
CA MET A 1 24.93 2.69 -48.76
C MET A 1 25.58 1.44 -48.18
N HIS A 2 25.42 0.35 -48.91
CA HIS A 2 25.55 -1.06 -48.56
C HIS A 2 26.87 -1.50 -47.90
N ARG A 3 26.77 -2.37 -46.89
CA ARG A 3 27.75 -3.43 -46.64
C ARG A 3 27.02 -4.75 -46.47
N ALA A 4 26.76 -5.39 -47.60
CA ALA A 4 26.53 -6.82 -47.68
C ALA A 4 27.88 -7.54 -47.52
N ARG A 5 27.88 -8.66 -46.81
CA ARG A 5 28.68 -9.85 -47.15
C ARG A 5 28.12 -11.04 -46.36
N LEU A 6 27.33 -11.85 -47.06
CA LEU A 6 26.96 -13.20 -46.70
C LEU A 6 28.19 -14.10 -46.77
N ALA A 7 28.39 -14.97 -45.79
CA ALA A 7 29.08 -16.24 -46.00
C ALA A 7 28.59 -17.23 -44.94
N ARG A 8 27.64 -18.08 -45.35
CA ARG A 8 27.26 -19.31 -44.66
C ARG A 8 28.45 -20.28 -44.69
N TRP A 9 28.76 -20.87 -43.55
CA TRP A 9 29.37 -22.19 -43.49
C TRP A 9 28.39 -23.11 -42.77
N VAL A 10 28.04 -24.22 -43.41
CA VAL A 10 27.10 -25.25 -42.94
C VAL A 10 27.90 -26.51 -42.70
N ALA A 11 27.81 -27.08 -41.49
CA ALA A 11 27.94 -28.50 -41.18
C ALA A 11 27.80 -28.64 -39.63
N GLY A 12 26.90 -29.41 -39.04
CA GLY A 12 25.88 -30.31 -39.56
C GLY A 12 24.84 -30.67 -38.48
N SER A 13 23.68 -31.12 -38.97
CA SER A 13 22.81 -32.22 -38.50
C SER A 13 22.95 -32.65 -37.02
N VAL A 14 21.89 -32.67 -36.21
CA VAL A 14 20.79 -33.67 -36.27
C VAL A 14 19.46 -33.08 -35.77
N LEU A 15 18.41 -33.45 -36.49
CA LEU A 15 16.99 -33.11 -36.36
C LEU A 15 16.24 -34.12 -35.45
N LEU A 16 15.01 -33.74 -35.04
CA LEU A 16 13.86 -34.55 -34.54
C LEU A 16 13.66 -34.46 -33.01
N ALA A 17 12.72 -33.68 -32.47
CA ALA A 17 11.26 -33.63 -32.61
C ALA A 17 10.50 -34.83 -32.00
N ALA A 18 9.67 -34.48 -31.00
CA ALA A 18 8.29 -34.93 -30.78
C ALA A 18 7.97 -36.03 -29.72
N ILE A 19 7.10 -35.62 -28.77
CA ILE A 19 5.93 -36.33 -28.18
C ILE A 19 6.17 -37.40 -27.08
N GLY A 20 5.40 -37.28 -25.98
CA GLY A 20 4.68 -38.44 -25.43
C GLY A 20 4.79 -38.73 -23.93
N TRP A 21 3.68 -38.56 -23.20
CA TRP A 21 3.28 -39.27 -21.98
C TRP A 21 3.70 -40.77 -21.94
N LEU A 22 4.19 -41.29 -20.81
CA LEU A 22 3.59 -42.41 -20.02
C LEU A 22 4.50 -42.88 -18.85
N VAL A 23 3.84 -43.42 -17.84
CA VAL A 23 4.28 -43.94 -16.54
C VAL A 23 4.97 -45.33 -16.61
N SER A 24 5.95 -45.61 -15.72
CA SER A 24 6.23 -46.90 -15.01
C SER A 24 7.51 -46.73 -14.17
N ILE A 25 7.53 -46.67 -12.83
CA ILE A 25 7.27 -47.66 -11.75
C ILE A 25 8.34 -48.78 -11.62
N ALA A 26 8.72 -49.01 -10.34
CA ALA A 26 9.43 -50.15 -9.73
C ALA A 26 10.97 -50.16 -9.89
N GLU A 27 11.82 -50.43 -8.89
CA GLU A 27 11.62 -50.93 -7.53
C GLU A 27 12.92 -50.68 -6.73
N ALA A 28 12.82 -50.17 -5.49
CA ALA A 28 13.83 -50.40 -4.45
C ALA A 28 13.18 -50.18 -3.07
N GLN A 29 12.43 -51.21 -2.65
CA GLN A 29 12.18 -51.57 -1.26
C GLN A 29 13.52 -51.96 -0.58
N GLU A 30 13.75 -51.90 0.72
CA GLU A 30 12.98 -51.54 1.91
C GLU A 30 13.99 -51.42 3.06
N GLY A 31 13.74 -50.53 4.02
CA GLY A 31 14.55 -50.38 5.21
C GLY A 31 13.75 -49.63 6.27
N ALA A 32 12.78 -50.33 6.85
CA ALA A 32 11.90 -49.82 7.89
C ALA A 32 12.69 -49.45 9.15
N ALA A 33 12.53 -48.20 9.62
CA ALA A 33 12.10 -47.89 10.99
C ALA A 33 12.12 -46.37 11.27
N ALA A 34 11.02 -45.94 11.90
CA ALA A 34 10.90 -44.80 12.81
C ALA A 34 10.52 -43.41 12.26
N LYS A 35 9.36 -42.96 12.80
CA LYS A 35 8.78 -41.61 12.89
C LYS A 35 8.00 -41.10 11.68
N ALA A 36 6.69 -41.35 11.75
CA ALA A 36 5.68 -40.50 11.15
C ALA A 36 5.78 -39.06 11.71
N PRO A 37 5.80 -38.02 10.85
CA PRO A 37 5.21 -36.74 11.16
C PRO A 37 3.85 -36.62 10.47
N ALA A 38 2.91 -36.08 11.24
CA ALA A 38 1.52 -35.91 10.91
C ALA A 38 1.27 -35.23 9.55
N ALA A 39 0.29 -35.78 8.84
CA ALA A 39 -0.51 -35.04 7.89
C ALA A 39 -1.20 -33.86 8.60
N GLY A 40 -1.27 -32.71 7.92
CA GLY A 40 -2.21 -31.65 8.27
C GLY A 40 -1.60 -30.31 8.66
N ALA A 41 -0.69 -29.75 7.86
CA ALA A 41 -0.40 -28.32 7.88
C ALA A 41 -0.74 -27.68 6.51
N LYS A 42 -1.97 -27.92 6.03
CA LYS A 42 -2.64 -27.00 5.10
C LYS A 42 -3.48 -26.04 5.94
N GLY A 43 -2.84 -24.95 6.27
CA GLY A 43 -3.40 -23.79 6.93
C GLY A 43 -2.40 -22.65 6.79
N GLU A 44 -1.90 -22.49 5.56
CA GLU A 44 -1.25 -21.28 5.09
C GLU A 44 -2.00 -20.09 5.69
N ALA A 45 -1.22 -19.24 6.37
CA ALA A 45 -1.69 -18.04 7.02
C ALA A 45 -2.87 -17.47 6.24
N ALA A 46 -4.06 -17.52 6.84
CA ALA A 46 -5.18 -16.72 6.38
C ALA A 46 -4.63 -15.30 6.35
N GLY A 47 -4.16 -14.90 5.16
CA GLY A 47 -3.41 -13.69 4.94
C GLY A 47 -4.23 -12.63 5.61
N ARG A 48 -3.62 -11.88 6.55
CA ARG A 48 -4.24 -10.73 7.23
C ARG A 48 -5.14 -10.10 6.20
N ARG A 49 -6.46 -10.34 6.29
CA ARG A 49 -7.41 -9.92 5.25
C ARG A 49 -7.10 -8.45 5.12
N ALA A 50 -6.53 -8.04 3.98
CA ALA A 50 -6.09 -6.66 3.78
C ALA A 50 -7.26 -5.82 4.25
N ARG A 51 -7.08 -5.07 5.36
CA ARG A 51 -8.20 -4.59 6.18
C ARG A 51 -9.22 -4.01 5.23
N ALA A 52 -10.30 -4.76 4.96
CA ALA A 52 -11.17 -4.42 3.85
C ALA A 52 -11.69 -3.03 4.16
N GLY A 53 -11.47 -2.10 3.22
CA GLY A 53 -11.80 -0.70 3.44
C GLY A 53 -13.25 -0.58 3.86
N GLN A 54 -13.57 0.41 4.68
CA GLN A 54 -14.97 0.68 4.97
C GLN A 54 -15.67 1.06 3.65
N LEU A 55 -16.88 0.55 3.43
CA LEU A 55 -17.72 1.07 2.35
C LEU A 55 -17.87 2.59 2.50
N PRO A 56 -17.90 3.33 1.39
CA PRO A 56 -18.19 4.76 1.45
C PRO A 56 -19.51 5.04 2.20
N PRO A 57 -19.68 6.22 2.79
CA PRO A 57 -20.90 6.60 3.49
C PRO A 57 -22.15 6.33 2.65
N TYR A 58 -23.22 5.80 3.27
CA TYR A 58 -24.50 5.44 2.63
C TYR A 58 -24.48 4.26 1.63
N TYR A 59 -23.31 3.78 1.19
CA TYR A 59 -23.26 2.67 0.23
C TYR A 59 -23.79 1.35 0.82
N ARG A 60 -23.67 1.17 2.14
CA ARG A 60 -24.17 -0.03 2.85
C ARG A 60 -25.67 -0.26 2.64
N GLU A 61 -26.45 0.80 2.44
CA GLU A 61 -27.90 0.75 2.34
C GLU A 61 -28.39 0.40 0.93
N VAL A 62 -27.57 0.64 -0.10
CA VAL A 62 -28.02 0.59 -1.50
C VAL A 62 -27.32 -0.46 -2.36
N VAL A 63 -26.20 -1.03 -1.91
CA VAL A 63 -25.44 -2.00 -2.71
C VAL A 63 -25.73 -3.45 -2.33
N SER A 64 -25.67 -4.37 -3.30
CA SER A 64 -25.73 -5.81 -3.07
C SER A 64 -24.41 -6.37 -2.53
N GLU A 65 -24.41 -7.63 -2.06
CA GLU A 65 -23.17 -8.30 -1.62
C GLU A 65 -22.13 -8.40 -2.75
N GLU A 66 -22.56 -8.73 -3.96
CA GLU A 66 -21.66 -8.80 -5.12
C GLU A 66 -21.04 -7.44 -5.44
N GLN A 67 -21.84 -6.37 -5.35
CA GLN A 67 -21.34 -5.00 -5.53
C GLN A 67 -20.38 -4.61 -4.40
N ARG A 68 -20.64 -5.01 -3.14
CA ARG A 68 -19.71 -4.79 -2.02
C ARG A 68 -18.35 -5.43 -2.28
N GLN A 69 -18.33 -6.69 -2.73
CA GLN A 69 -17.09 -7.39 -3.04
C GLN A 69 -16.30 -6.68 -4.15
N LYS A 70 -16.98 -6.23 -5.22
CA LYS A 70 -16.37 -5.43 -6.28
C LYS A 70 -15.80 -4.11 -5.76
N ILE A 71 -16.54 -3.40 -4.90
CA ILE A 71 -16.08 -2.15 -4.29
C ILE A 71 -14.82 -2.39 -3.46
N TYR A 72 -14.77 -3.45 -2.65
CA TYR A 72 -13.57 -3.77 -1.87
C TYR A 72 -12.37 -4.13 -2.74
N ALA A 73 -12.57 -4.85 -3.85
CA ALA A 73 -11.50 -5.13 -4.81
C ALA A 73 -10.94 -3.84 -5.41
N ILE A 74 -11.82 -2.92 -5.85
CA ILE A 74 -11.44 -1.60 -6.36
C ILE A 74 -10.67 -0.81 -5.30
N GLN A 75 -11.18 -0.75 -4.07
CA GLN A 75 -10.50 -0.06 -2.97
C GLN A 75 -9.10 -0.64 -2.72
N ALA A 76 -8.95 -1.97 -2.72
CA ALA A 76 -7.65 -2.61 -2.51
C ALA A 76 -6.64 -2.25 -3.61
N GLU A 77 -7.08 -2.29 -4.87
CA GLU A 77 -6.26 -1.92 -6.03
C GLU A 77 -5.78 -0.46 -5.93
N TYR A 78 -6.71 0.48 -5.76
CA TYR A 78 -6.36 1.89 -5.72
C TYR A 78 -5.60 2.27 -4.45
N ASN A 79 -5.87 1.65 -3.30
CA ASN A 79 -5.10 1.92 -2.08
C ASN A 79 -3.61 1.59 -2.26
N SER A 80 -3.28 0.51 -2.99
CA SER A 80 -1.89 0.18 -3.29
C SER A 80 -1.24 1.24 -4.18
N GLN A 81 -1.92 1.67 -5.24
CA GLN A 81 -1.41 2.70 -6.16
C GLN A 81 -1.26 4.06 -5.46
N ILE A 82 -2.24 4.43 -4.62
CA ILE A 82 -2.20 5.65 -3.81
C ILE A 82 -1.01 5.61 -2.86
N ALA A 83 -0.77 4.50 -2.15
CA ALA A 83 0.36 4.38 -1.24
C ALA A 83 1.71 4.56 -1.95
N GLU A 84 1.85 4.02 -3.16
CA GLU A 84 3.05 4.21 -3.98
C GLU A 84 3.23 5.68 -4.40
N LEU A 85 2.16 6.34 -4.85
CA LEU A 85 2.19 7.76 -5.22
C LEU A 85 2.49 8.65 -4.02
N GLU A 86 1.91 8.38 -2.86
CA GLU A 86 2.19 9.11 -1.62
C GLU A 86 3.65 8.96 -1.20
N ALA A 87 4.24 7.78 -1.36
CA ALA A 87 5.67 7.56 -1.11
C ALA A 87 6.55 8.41 -2.05
N LYS A 88 6.22 8.45 -3.35
CA LYS A 88 6.93 9.30 -4.33
C LYS A 88 6.78 10.79 -3.99
N VAL A 89 5.58 11.23 -3.61
CA VAL A 89 5.33 12.62 -3.18
C VAL A 89 6.13 12.94 -1.92
N ALA A 90 6.20 12.03 -0.95
CA ALA A 90 6.98 12.22 0.26
C ALA A 90 8.48 12.35 -0.03
N GLN A 91 9.01 11.53 -0.95
CA GLN A 91 10.39 11.63 -1.41
C GLN A 91 10.66 12.97 -2.10
N LEU A 92 9.83 13.36 -3.07
CA LEU A 92 9.99 14.64 -3.78
C LEU A 92 9.91 15.85 -2.84
N ARG A 93 9.05 15.80 -1.82
CA ARG A 93 9.00 16.84 -0.79
C ARG A 93 10.32 16.94 -0.02
N LYS A 94 10.89 15.82 0.41
CA LYS A 94 12.20 15.80 1.08
C LYS A 94 13.31 16.35 0.19
N GLU A 95 13.34 15.95 -1.08
CA GLU A 95 14.34 16.41 -2.04
C GLU A 95 14.22 17.92 -2.30
N ARG A 96 12.98 18.41 -2.51
CA ARG A 96 12.71 19.84 -2.65
C ARG A 96 13.15 20.60 -1.41
N ASP A 97 12.79 20.13 -0.22
CA ASP A 97 13.11 20.81 1.04
C ASP A 97 14.63 20.84 1.28
N ALA A 98 15.34 19.76 0.96
CA ALA A 98 16.81 19.74 0.99
C ALA A 98 17.43 20.75 0.01
N LYS A 99 16.88 20.86 -1.22
CA LYS A 99 17.33 21.87 -2.19
C LYS A 99 17.06 23.29 -1.72
N ILE A 100 15.93 23.53 -1.04
CA ILE A 100 15.62 24.83 -0.42
C ILE A 100 16.62 25.13 0.71
N GLU A 101 16.92 24.15 1.57
CA GLU A 101 17.91 24.36 2.64
C GLU A 101 19.33 24.57 2.09
N ALA A 102 19.66 23.97 0.93
CA ALA A 102 20.97 24.12 0.30
C ALA A 102 21.27 25.55 -0.17
N VAL A 103 20.26 26.37 -0.47
CA VAL A 103 20.46 27.77 -0.89
C VAL A 103 20.61 28.75 0.28
N LEU A 104 20.47 28.29 1.52
CA LEU A 104 20.56 29.14 2.70
C LEU A 104 22.01 29.29 3.19
N THR A 105 22.33 30.49 3.70
CA THR A 105 23.59 30.72 4.40
C THR A 105 23.62 29.98 5.76
N PRO A 106 24.82 29.70 6.32
CA PRO A 106 24.93 29.08 7.64
C PRO A 106 24.18 29.84 8.74
N GLU A 107 24.22 31.17 8.70
CA GLU A 107 23.50 32.04 9.65
C GLU A 107 21.99 31.90 9.51
N GLN A 108 21.46 31.88 8.28
CA GLN A 108 20.03 31.68 8.02
C GLN A 108 19.55 30.30 8.49
N LYS A 109 20.37 29.25 8.30
CA LYS A 109 20.06 27.89 8.80
C LYS A 109 19.91 27.88 10.32
N LYS A 110 20.86 28.49 11.04
CA LYS A 110 20.81 28.59 12.51
C LYS A 110 19.55 29.33 12.98
N GLN A 111 19.22 30.46 12.36
CA GLN A 111 17.98 31.20 12.68
C GLN A 111 16.73 30.34 12.47
N ILE A 112 16.66 29.55 11.39
CA ILE A 112 15.53 28.66 11.13
C ILE A 112 15.44 27.55 12.19
N GLU A 113 16.56 26.98 12.62
CA GLU A 113 16.59 25.97 13.69
C GLU A 113 16.05 26.51 15.01
N ASP A 114 16.47 27.72 15.40
CA ASP A 114 15.98 28.41 16.61
C ASP A 114 14.47 28.66 16.52
N LEU A 115 13.98 29.12 15.37
CA LEU A 115 12.55 29.31 15.11
C LEU A 115 11.77 27.99 15.16
N ARG A 116 12.32 26.90 14.61
CA ARG A 116 11.73 25.55 14.66
C ARG A 116 11.63 25.06 16.11
N ALA A 117 12.65 25.29 16.94
CA ALA A 117 12.64 24.92 18.36
C ALA A 117 11.59 25.72 19.15
N ALA A 118 11.56 27.04 18.98
CA ALA A 118 10.57 27.91 19.63
C ALA A 118 9.12 27.53 19.24
N ALA A 119 8.88 27.18 17.98
CA ALA A 119 7.57 26.74 17.51
C ALA A 119 7.13 25.40 18.13
N LYS A 120 8.05 24.46 18.36
CA LYS A 120 7.76 23.19 19.05
C LYS A 120 7.31 23.45 20.49
N THR A 121 8.03 24.30 21.22
CA THR A 121 7.70 24.66 22.61
C THR A 121 6.33 25.33 22.71
N LYS A 122 5.98 26.24 21.78
CA LYS A 122 4.65 26.89 21.75
C LYS A 122 3.49 25.94 21.41
N ARG A 123 3.76 24.86 20.68
CA ARG A 123 2.72 23.88 20.27
C ARG A 123 2.37 22.87 21.37
N GLN A 124 3.30 22.55 22.27
CA GLN A 124 3.06 21.62 23.37
C GLN A 124 1.90 22.02 24.31
N PRO A 125 1.82 23.26 24.85
CA PRO A 125 0.74 23.65 25.74
C PRO A 125 -0.62 23.73 25.02
N ARG A 126 -0.65 24.08 23.73
CA ARG A 126 -1.90 24.10 22.94
C ARG A 126 -2.46 22.70 22.68
N ARG A 127 -1.59 21.69 22.53
CA ARG A 127 -2.01 20.28 22.40
C ARG A 127 -2.50 19.72 23.73
N GLN A 128 -1.87 20.10 24.83
CA GLN A 128 -2.29 19.71 26.19
C GLN A 128 -3.63 20.38 26.57
N ALA A 129 -3.81 21.67 26.28
CA ALA A 129 -5.08 22.37 26.50
C ALA A 129 -6.24 21.82 25.65
N LYS A 130 -5.97 21.33 24.43
CA LYS A 130 -6.99 20.71 23.57
C LYS A 130 -7.28 19.24 23.91
N GLY A 131 -6.34 18.55 24.58
CA GLY A 131 -6.52 17.19 25.07
C GLY A 131 -7.24 17.10 26.43
N ASN A 132 -7.27 18.19 27.20
CA ASN A 132 -7.87 18.26 28.54
C ASN A 132 -9.13 19.13 28.62
N ALA A 133 -9.68 19.56 27.48
CA ALA A 133 -11.00 20.17 27.45
C ALA A 133 -12.05 19.05 27.61
N PRO A 134 -12.88 19.02 28.67
CA PRO A 134 -14.07 18.19 28.65
C PRO A 134 -14.89 18.60 27.43
N ALA A 135 -15.53 17.62 26.79
CA ALA A 135 -16.48 17.85 25.71
C ALA A 135 -17.45 18.96 26.15
N ALA A 136 -17.21 20.19 25.68
CA ALA A 136 -18.12 21.28 25.88
C ALA A 136 -19.42 20.83 25.21
N ALA A 137 -20.44 20.68 26.06
CA ALA A 137 -21.80 20.38 25.70
C ALA A 137 -22.23 21.17 24.45
N PRO A 138 -23.11 20.61 23.60
CA PRO A 138 -23.65 21.35 22.47
C PRO A 138 -24.21 22.68 22.97
N ALA A 139 -23.70 23.78 22.40
CA ALA A 139 -24.20 25.12 22.67
C ALA A 139 -25.73 25.13 22.49
N PRO A 140 -26.50 25.78 23.39
CA PRO A 140 -27.94 25.91 23.22
C PRO A 140 -28.21 26.62 21.89
N SER A 141 -28.91 25.92 21.01
CA SER A 141 -29.51 26.44 19.79
C SER A 141 -30.31 27.70 20.13
N LYS A 142 -29.86 28.85 19.63
CA LYS A 142 -30.72 30.03 19.52
C LYS A 142 -31.98 29.62 18.73
N PRO A 143 -33.20 29.95 19.19
CA PRO A 143 -34.41 29.64 18.44
C PRO A 143 -34.38 30.39 17.10
N ALA A 144 -34.65 29.66 16.02
CA ALA A 144 -34.81 30.22 14.69
C ALA A 144 -35.94 31.27 14.69
N PRO A 145 -35.79 32.42 13.99
CA PRO A 145 -36.89 33.34 13.79
C PRO A 145 -37.99 32.66 12.96
N ALA A 146 -39.22 32.71 13.47
CA ALA A 146 -40.41 32.25 12.79
C ALA A 146 -40.56 32.97 11.44
N THR A 147 -40.66 32.21 10.35
CA THR A 147 -41.12 32.74 9.07
C THR A 147 -42.64 32.90 9.12
N PRO A 148 -43.18 34.09 8.81
CA PRO A 148 -44.62 34.26 8.65
C PRO A 148 -45.06 33.68 7.30
N LYS A 149 -46.13 32.89 7.34
CA LYS A 149 -46.80 32.27 6.20
C LYS A 149 -47.65 33.31 5.45
N PRO A 150 -47.63 33.36 4.11
CA PRO A 150 -48.82 33.66 3.32
C PRO A 150 -49.61 32.37 3.03
#